data_AF-D5U2M2-F1
#
_entry.id   AF-D5U2M2-F1
#
_cell.length_a   1.000
_cell.length_b   1.000
_cell.length_c   1.000
_cell.angle_alpha   90.00
_cell.angle_beta   90.00
_cell.angle_gamma   90.00
#
_symmetry.space_group_name_H-M   'P 1'
#
loop_
_entity.id
_entity.type
_entity.pdbx_description
1 polymer ?
#
loop_
_entity_poly.entity_id
_entity_poly.type
_entity_poly.pdbx_seq_one_letter_code
_entity_poly.pdbx_strand_id
1 'polypeptide(L)'
;MNEQAQEGGKTIELVIDFSNIPLKPVGKKEIQQLETALIIGTLFRPEIAELLRDPVERATWVDSLAIAASALARSKAGMMVPQIAEELGRTETTIRAHLSGKTKAGKLVAETYDKLKAGELKLSFPFITGLKIGEERVKELEAQLEEARSKNAMLEYQLEEARKRIAELESLINEKEKLISELSEQNKTLLSENQDLKYKLESLTRLIGDLKKLLESAGF
;
A
#
# COMPACT_ATOMS: atom_id res chain seq x y z
N MET A 1 28.64 -34.15 -6.24
CA MET A 1 27.76 -34.16 -5.06
C MET A 1 27.38 -32.72 -4.76
N ASN A 2 26.18 -32.31 -5.14
CA ASN A 2 25.41 -31.33 -4.38
C ASN A 2 23.95 -31.50 -4.81
N GLU A 3 23.30 -32.44 -4.11
CA GLU A 3 21.85 -32.55 -4.08
C GLU A 3 21.30 -31.49 -3.12
N GLN A 4 20.04 -31.12 -3.34
CA GLN A 4 19.16 -30.28 -2.52
C GLN A 4 19.36 -28.77 -2.76
N ALA A 5 18.35 -27.98 -3.12
CA ALA A 5 16.95 -28.08 -2.73
C ALA A 5 15.99 -27.73 -3.89
N GLN A 6 15.13 -28.69 -4.23
CA GLN A 6 13.81 -28.44 -4.79
C GLN A 6 12.81 -28.94 -3.78
N GLU A 7 12.50 -28.14 -2.77
CA GLU A 7 11.24 -28.32 -2.04
C GLU A 7 10.17 -27.56 -2.81
N GLY A 8 9.58 -28.25 -3.79
CA GLY A 8 8.36 -27.80 -4.41
C GLY A 8 7.31 -27.58 -3.33
N GLY A 9 6.84 -26.34 -3.21
CA GLY A 9 5.76 -25.98 -2.30
C GLY A 9 4.56 -26.90 -2.54
N LYS A 10 4.39 -27.88 -1.65
CA LYS A 10 3.28 -28.83 -1.71
C LYS A 10 2.00 -28.02 -1.54
N THR A 11 1.21 -27.90 -2.60
CA THR A 11 -0.14 -27.34 -2.53
C THR A 11 -0.91 -28.17 -1.51
N ILE A 12 -1.12 -27.63 -0.31
CA ILE A 12 -2.02 -28.23 0.68
C ILE A 12 -3.42 -28.11 0.08
N GLU A 13 -3.88 -29.17 -0.58
CA GLU A 13 -5.28 -29.31 -0.97
C GLU A 13 -6.10 -29.56 0.29
N LEU A 14 -6.80 -28.53 0.75
CA LEU A 14 -7.71 -28.63 1.89
C LEU A 14 -9.05 -29.16 1.37
N VAL A 15 -9.13 -30.46 1.13
CA VAL A 15 -10.37 -31.11 0.72
C VAL A 15 -11.25 -31.28 1.96
N ILE A 16 -12.36 -30.54 2.02
CA ILE A 16 -13.39 -30.80 3.03
C ILE A 16 -14.19 -32.00 2.54
N ASP A 17 -14.03 -33.13 3.24
CA ASP A 17 -14.78 -34.35 2.96
C ASP A 17 -16.20 -34.25 3.54
N PHE A 18 -17.19 -34.18 2.65
CA PHE A 18 -18.61 -34.18 2.99
C PHE A 18 -19.26 -35.57 2.90
N SER A 19 -18.51 -36.62 2.56
CA SER A 19 -19.06 -37.95 2.25
C SER A 19 -19.76 -38.61 3.44
N ASN A 20 -19.38 -38.24 4.67
CA ASN A 20 -19.91 -38.82 5.91
C ASN A 20 -20.95 -37.94 6.62
N ILE A 21 -21.53 -36.95 5.95
CA ILE A 21 -22.53 -36.06 6.56
C ILE A 21 -23.93 -36.72 6.56
N PRO A 22 -24.60 -36.86 7.72
CA PRO A 22 -25.90 -37.50 7.81
C PRO A 22 -27.00 -36.63 7.20
N LEU A 23 -27.64 -37.11 6.13
CA LEU A 23 -28.72 -36.39 5.44
C LEU A 23 -30.06 -36.41 6.19
N LYS A 24 -30.23 -37.38 7.10
CA LYS A 24 -31.36 -37.52 8.04
C LYS A 24 -30.78 -37.65 9.45
N PRO A 25 -30.28 -36.54 10.01
CA PRO A 25 -29.51 -36.59 11.25
C PRO A 25 -30.38 -37.01 12.44
N VAL A 26 -29.81 -37.84 13.31
CA VAL A 26 -30.44 -38.30 14.56
C VAL A 26 -29.65 -37.76 15.75
N GLY A 27 -30.34 -36.98 16.60
CA GLY A 27 -29.73 -36.39 17.78
C GLY A 27 -28.84 -35.18 17.50
N LYS A 28 -28.43 -34.52 18.58
CA LYS A 28 -27.79 -33.19 18.53
C LYS A 28 -26.51 -33.13 17.70
N LYS A 29 -25.66 -34.18 17.79
CA LYS A 29 -24.36 -34.22 17.10
C LYS A 29 -24.53 -34.25 15.58
N GLU A 30 -25.39 -35.12 15.08
CA GLU A 30 -25.62 -35.26 13.65
C GLU A 30 -26.32 -34.03 13.06
N ILE A 31 -27.25 -33.43 13.82
CA ILE A 31 -27.90 -32.17 13.44
C ILE A 31 -26.83 -31.10 13.25
N GLN A 32 -25.90 -30.97 14.20
CA GLN A 32 -24.84 -29.98 14.13
C GLN A 32 -23.85 -30.26 12.98
N GLN A 33 -23.57 -31.53 12.68
CA GLN A 33 -22.74 -31.90 11.52
C GLN A 33 -23.39 -31.47 10.20
N LEU A 34 -24.67 -31.78 10.01
CA LEU A 34 -25.41 -31.35 8.81
C LEU A 34 -25.50 -29.81 8.74
N GLU A 35 -25.82 -29.16 9.85
CA GLU A 35 -25.86 -27.69 9.95
C GLU A 35 -24.52 -27.06 9.54
N THR A 36 -23.42 -27.54 10.09
CA THR A 36 -22.07 -27.05 9.79
C THR A 36 -21.73 -27.26 8.31
N ALA A 37 -22.04 -28.43 7.76
CA ALA A 37 -21.81 -28.73 6.35
C ALA A 37 -22.60 -27.79 5.42
N LEU A 38 -23.85 -27.49 5.77
CA LEU A 38 -24.70 -26.57 5.00
C LEU A 38 -24.22 -25.12 5.08
N ILE A 39 -23.76 -24.65 6.25
CA ILE A 39 -23.19 -23.31 6.41
C ILE A 39 -21.94 -23.18 5.55
N ILE A 40 -20.96 -24.07 5.72
CA ILE A 40 -19.70 -24.02 4.98
C ILE A 40 -19.97 -24.17 3.48
N GLY A 41 -20.76 -25.18 3.09
CA GLY A 41 -21.10 -25.44 1.69
C GLY A 41 -21.78 -24.27 1.00
N THR A 42 -22.56 -23.46 1.73
CA THR A 42 -23.27 -22.31 1.16
C THR A 42 -22.41 -21.04 1.13
N LEU A 43 -21.65 -20.76 2.20
CA LEU A 43 -20.79 -19.57 2.29
C LEU A 43 -19.72 -19.54 1.20
N PHE A 44 -19.18 -20.70 0.83
CA PHE A 44 -18.13 -20.82 -0.18
C PHE A 44 -18.67 -20.99 -1.61
N ARG A 45 -19.97 -20.77 -1.85
CA ARG A 45 -20.49 -20.66 -3.21
C ARG A 45 -19.99 -19.37 -3.86
N PRO A 46 -19.61 -19.38 -5.15
CA PRO A 46 -19.07 -18.20 -5.83
C PRO A 46 -19.98 -16.98 -5.77
N GLU A 47 -21.28 -17.20 -5.95
CA GLU A 47 -22.32 -16.18 -5.91
C GLU A 47 -22.52 -15.54 -4.52
N ILE A 48 -22.12 -16.22 -3.44
CA ILE A 48 -22.26 -15.74 -2.06
C ILE A 48 -21.00 -15.04 -1.59
N ALA A 49 -19.83 -15.54 -1.98
CA ALA A 49 -18.57 -14.90 -1.65
C ALA A 49 -18.53 -13.42 -2.10
N GLU A 50 -19.13 -13.08 -3.25
CA GLU A 50 -19.22 -11.67 -3.69
C GLU A 50 -20.19 -10.85 -2.83
N LEU A 51 -21.35 -11.42 -2.44
CA LEU A 51 -22.31 -10.76 -1.55
C LEU A 51 -21.75 -10.51 -0.15
N LEU A 52 -20.80 -11.33 0.30
CA LEU A 52 -20.13 -11.18 1.58
C LEU A 52 -18.99 -10.14 1.55
N ARG A 53 -18.71 -9.51 0.41
CA ARG A 53 -17.62 -8.54 0.29
C ARG A 53 -17.89 -7.26 1.08
N ASP A 54 -19.13 -6.76 1.08
CA ASP A 54 -19.56 -5.61 1.87
C ASP A 54 -19.69 -5.98 3.36
N PRO A 55 -18.93 -5.36 4.28
CA PRO A 55 -19.04 -5.63 5.72
C PRO A 55 -20.42 -5.42 6.33
N VAL A 56 -21.21 -4.46 5.80
CA VAL A 56 -22.53 -4.11 6.35
C VAL A 56 -23.53 -5.21 6.01
N GLU A 57 -23.57 -5.64 4.75
CA GLU A 57 -24.49 -6.71 4.32
C GLU A 57 -24.05 -8.09 4.81
N ARG A 58 -22.74 -8.30 5.01
CA ARG A 58 -22.17 -9.58 5.45
C ARG A 58 -22.79 -10.10 6.74
N ALA A 59 -22.98 -9.24 7.74
CA ALA A 59 -23.55 -9.65 9.02
C ALA A 59 -24.97 -10.20 8.87
N THR A 60 -25.82 -9.50 8.10
CA THR A 60 -27.20 -9.91 7.84
C THR A 60 -27.28 -11.19 7.01
N TRP A 61 -26.38 -11.33 6.01
CA TRP A 61 -26.29 -12.54 5.20
C TRP A 61 -25.87 -13.75 6.02
N VAL A 62 -24.82 -13.62 6.84
CA VAL A 62 -24.32 -14.70 7.68
C VAL A 62 -25.37 -15.15 8.69
N ASP A 63 -26.05 -14.21 9.37
CA ASP A 63 -27.14 -14.56 10.31
C ASP A 63 -28.27 -15.31 9.59
N SER A 64 -28.73 -14.78 8.45
CA SER A 64 -29.82 -15.38 7.68
C SER A 64 -29.48 -16.78 7.14
N LEU A 65 -28.23 -16.99 6.70
CA LEU A 65 -27.73 -18.29 6.24
C LEU A 65 -27.58 -19.28 7.38
N ALA A 66 -27.06 -18.85 8.53
CA ALA A 66 -26.94 -19.67 9.73
C ALA A 66 -28.33 -20.18 10.15
N ILE A 67 -29.30 -19.28 10.33
CA ILE A 67 -30.67 -19.65 10.72
C ILE A 67 -31.29 -20.61 9.70
N ALA A 68 -31.12 -20.36 8.39
CA ALA A 68 -31.64 -21.23 7.35
C ALA A 68 -31.04 -22.64 7.41
N ALA A 69 -29.72 -22.76 7.59
CA ALA A 69 -29.02 -24.03 7.73
C ALA A 69 -29.44 -24.77 8.99
N SER A 70 -29.48 -24.09 10.14
CA SER A 70 -29.91 -24.65 11.43
C SER A 70 -31.35 -25.15 11.36
N ALA A 71 -32.25 -24.39 10.71
CA ALA A 71 -33.65 -24.76 10.51
C ALA A 71 -33.77 -25.99 9.60
N LEU A 72 -33.07 -26.01 8.47
CA LEU A 72 -33.12 -27.14 7.54
C LEU A 72 -32.60 -28.42 8.18
N ALA A 73 -31.46 -28.36 8.88
CA ALA A 73 -30.86 -29.53 9.54
C ALA A 73 -31.83 -30.17 10.57
N ARG A 74 -32.50 -29.34 11.38
CA ARG A 74 -33.51 -29.79 12.34
C ARG A 74 -34.77 -30.35 11.68
N SER A 75 -35.23 -29.71 10.60
CA SER A 75 -36.34 -30.22 9.80
C SER A 75 -36.03 -31.60 9.21
N LYS A 76 -34.79 -31.83 8.75
CA LYS A 76 -34.33 -33.15 8.27
C LYS A 76 -34.18 -34.19 9.38
N ALA A 77 -34.04 -33.76 10.64
CA ALA A 77 -34.13 -34.61 11.82
C ALA A 77 -35.57 -34.96 12.23
N GLY A 78 -36.58 -34.45 11.51
CA GLY A 78 -37.99 -34.69 11.80
C GLY A 78 -38.61 -33.76 12.86
N MET A 79 -37.91 -32.71 13.27
CA MET A 79 -38.45 -31.73 14.23
C MET A 79 -39.60 -30.93 13.62
N MET A 80 -40.58 -30.58 14.46
CA MET A 80 -41.70 -29.74 14.02
C MET A 80 -41.30 -28.27 13.98
N VAL A 81 -41.89 -27.50 13.06
CA VAL A 81 -41.64 -26.06 12.90
C VAL A 81 -41.74 -25.26 14.21
N PRO A 82 -42.76 -25.46 15.08
CA PRO A 82 -42.85 -24.73 16.36
C PRO A 82 -41.63 -24.98 17.26
N GLN A 83 -41.15 -26.22 17.33
CA GLN A 83 -39.98 -26.60 18.13
C GLN A 83 -38.70 -25.97 17.57
N ILE A 84 -38.55 -25.96 16.24
CA ILE A 84 -37.40 -25.32 15.57
C ILE A 84 -37.40 -23.81 15.84
N ALA A 85 -38.58 -23.18 15.77
CA ALA A 85 -38.74 -21.74 16.02
C ALA A 85 -38.35 -21.37 17.45
N GLU A 86 -38.81 -22.15 18.43
CA GLU A 86 -38.46 -22.01 19.84
C GLU A 86 -36.93 -22.17 20.07
N GLU A 87 -36.32 -23.25 19.56
CA GLU A 87 -34.88 -23.50 19.73
C GLU A 87 -34.01 -22.42 19.10
N LEU A 88 -34.39 -21.91 17.93
CA LEU A 88 -33.62 -20.90 17.20
C LEU A 88 -33.94 -19.46 17.62
N GLY A 89 -34.90 -19.26 18.53
CA GLY A 89 -35.33 -17.92 18.95
C GLY A 89 -35.85 -17.07 17.78
N ARG A 90 -36.59 -17.69 16.86
CA ARG A 90 -37.20 -17.05 15.67
C ARG A 90 -38.69 -17.39 15.60
N THR A 91 -39.45 -16.65 14.80
CA THR A 91 -40.88 -16.93 14.63
C THR A 91 -41.10 -18.14 13.71
N GLU A 92 -42.19 -18.88 13.92
CA GLU A 92 -42.57 -19.96 13.00
C GLU A 92 -42.68 -19.50 11.55
N THR A 93 -43.19 -18.27 11.33
CA THR A 93 -43.30 -17.67 10.00
C THR A 93 -41.93 -17.56 9.33
N THR A 94 -40.92 -17.08 10.05
CA THR A 94 -39.54 -17.00 9.56
C THR A 94 -38.98 -18.38 9.23
N ILE A 95 -39.15 -19.35 10.15
CA ILE A 95 -38.68 -20.73 9.93
C ILE A 95 -39.36 -21.35 8.70
N ARG A 96 -40.68 -21.21 8.55
CA ARG A 96 -41.42 -21.70 7.36
C ARG A 96 -40.93 -21.02 6.10
N ALA A 97 -40.64 -19.72 6.14
CA ALA A 97 -40.15 -18.98 4.97
C ALA A 97 -38.77 -19.49 4.52
N HIS A 98 -37.86 -19.79 5.45
CA HIS A 98 -36.57 -20.41 5.11
C HIS A 98 -36.74 -21.85 4.58
N LEU A 99 -37.50 -22.70 5.29
CA LEU A 99 -37.71 -24.10 4.91
C LEU A 99 -38.42 -24.28 3.57
N SER A 100 -39.33 -23.36 3.22
CA SER A 100 -40.03 -23.37 1.92
C SER A 100 -39.24 -22.69 0.79
N GLY A 101 -38.04 -22.16 1.06
CA GLY A 101 -37.22 -21.48 0.07
C GLY A 101 -37.75 -20.12 -0.37
N LYS A 102 -38.71 -19.52 0.36
CA LYS A 102 -39.22 -18.17 0.07
C LYS A 102 -38.17 -17.09 0.31
N THR A 103 -37.26 -17.31 1.26
CA THR A 103 -36.12 -16.43 1.49
C THR A 103 -34.95 -16.84 0.60
N LYS A 104 -34.12 -15.86 0.19
CA LYS A 104 -32.93 -16.14 -0.62
C LYS A 104 -31.95 -17.06 0.13
N ALA A 105 -31.73 -16.84 1.42
CA ALA A 105 -30.92 -17.72 2.26
C ALA A 105 -31.48 -19.15 2.32
N GLY A 106 -32.80 -19.31 2.50
CA GLY A 106 -33.45 -20.62 2.52
C GLY A 106 -33.29 -21.37 1.20
N LYS A 107 -33.46 -20.67 0.07
CA LYS A 107 -33.25 -21.24 -1.27
C LYS A 107 -31.81 -21.73 -1.47
N LEU A 108 -30.82 -20.90 -1.11
CA LEU A 108 -29.40 -21.23 -1.27
C LEU A 108 -28.99 -22.45 -0.44
N VAL A 109 -29.45 -22.51 0.81
CA VAL A 109 -29.18 -23.64 1.71
C VAL A 109 -29.85 -24.92 1.22
N ALA A 110 -31.08 -24.84 0.70
CA ALA A 110 -31.76 -25.99 0.11
C ALA A 110 -30.99 -26.54 -1.11
N GLU A 111 -30.54 -25.66 -2.01
CA GLU A 111 -29.70 -26.04 -3.16
C GLU A 111 -28.36 -26.66 -2.70
N THR A 112 -27.74 -26.14 -1.65
CA THR A 112 -26.53 -26.72 -1.06
C THR A 112 -26.80 -28.12 -0.49
N TYR A 113 -27.95 -28.33 0.17
CA TYR A 113 -28.37 -29.64 0.66
C TYR A 113 -28.58 -30.63 -0.48
N ASP A 114 -29.18 -30.20 -1.59
CA ASP A 114 -29.42 -31.06 -2.75
C ASP A 114 -28.09 -31.50 -3.39
N LYS A 115 -27.12 -30.57 -3.52
CA LYS A 115 -25.76 -30.90 -3.98
C LYS A 115 -25.03 -31.83 -3.01
N LEU A 116 -25.19 -31.62 -1.70
CA LEU A 116 -24.64 -32.49 -0.66
C LEU A 116 -25.21 -33.91 -0.80
N LYS A 117 -26.54 -34.03 -0.96
CA LYS A 117 -27.23 -35.30 -1.16
C LYS A 117 -26.81 -36.02 -2.44
N ALA A 118 -26.50 -35.29 -3.50
CA ALA A 118 -26.01 -35.84 -4.76
C ALA A 118 -24.52 -36.24 -4.72
N GLY A 119 -23.78 -35.91 -3.65
CA GLY A 119 -22.32 -36.08 -3.60
C GLY A 119 -21.57 -35.10 -4.52
N GLU A 120 -22.24 -34.06 -5.01
CA GLU A 120 -21.72 -33.04 -5.92
C GLU A 120 -21.18 -31.82 -5.19
N LEU A 121 -21.37 -31.75 -3.86
CA LEU A 121 -20.81 -30.68 -3.04
C LEU A 121 -19.29 -30.84 -2.95
N LYS A 122 -18.61 -30.33 -3.96
CA LYS A 122 -17.15 -30.22 -4.01
C LYS A 122 -16.76 -28.81 -3.67
N LEU A 123 -16.23 -28.62 -2.46
CA LEU A 123 -15.45 -27.43 -2.17
C LEU A 123 -14.05 -27.66 -2.73
N SER A 124 -13.84 -27.14 -3.94
CA SER A 124 -12.53 -27.13 -4.58
C SER A 124 -11.94 -25.73 -4.50
N PHE A 125 -10.62 -25.68 -4.27
CA PHE A 125 -9.85 -24.44 -4.39
C PHE A 125 -9.98 -23.94 -5.84
N PRO A 126 -10.36 -22.66 -6.04
CA PRO A 126 -9.57 -21.52 -5.59
C PRO A 126 -10.34 -20.46 -4.77
N PHE A 127 -11.34 -20.82 -3.96
CA PHE A 127 -12.00 -19.82 -3.08
C PHE A 127 -11.17 -19.44 -1.83
N ILE A 128 -10.23 -20.29 -1.40
CA ILE A 128 -9.30 -20.01 -0.29
C ILE A 128 -7.98 -19.39 -0.80
N THR A 129 -7.68 -19.43 -2.10
CA THR A 129 -6.51 -18.75 -2.70
C THR A 129 -6.54 -17.24 -2.58
N GLY A 130 -7.64 -16.60 -2.16
CA GLY A 130 -7.59 -15.21 -1.70
C GLY A 130 -6.58 -15.00 -0.56
N LEU A 131 -6.33 -16.02 0.27
CA LEU A 131 -5.27 -15.99 1.29
C LEU A 131 -3.85 -16.14 0.70
N LYS A 132 -3.66 -16.97 -0.33
CA LYS A 132 -2.35 -17.14 -0.99
C LYS A 132 -2.01 -16.02 -1.98
N ILE A 133 -2.99 -15.50 -2.71
CA ILE A 133 -2.87 -14.24 -3.46
C ILE A 133 -2.52 -13.11 -2.47
N GLY A 134 -3.06 -13.16 -1.25
CA GLY A 134 -2.61 -12.35 -0.13
C GLY A 134 -1.12 -12.52 0.15
N GLU A 135 -0.61 -13.73 0.32
CA GLU A 135 0.81 -13.98 0.60
C GLU A 135 1.76 -13.56 -0.53
N GLU A 136 1.44 -13.87 -1.79
CA GLU A 136 2.26 -13.42 -2.94
C GLU A 136 2.22 -11.91 -3.11
N ARG A 137 1.04 -11.30 -2.96
CA ARG A 137 0.90 -9.84 -3.01
C ARG A 137 1.60 -9.16 -1.83
N VAL A 138 1.59 -9.77 -0.64
CA VAL A 138 2.33 -9.28 0.53
C VAL A 138 3.82 -9.33 0.25
N LYS A 139 4.36 -10.45 -0.27
CA LYS A 139 5.78 -10.53 -0.65
C LYS A 139 6.16 -9.52 -1.72
N GLU A 140 5.31 -9.31 -2.72
CA GLU A 140 5.54 -8.31 -3.77
C GLU A 140 5.53 -6.89 -3.19
N LEU A 141 4.59 -6.58 -2.30
CA LEU A 141 4.50 -5.28 -1.63
C LEU A 141 5.66 -5.06 -0.66
N GLU A 142 6.12 -6.09 0.05
CA GLU A 142 7.31 -6.05 0.90
C GLU A 142 8.56 -5.76 0.08
N ALA A 143 8.72 -6.42 -1.08
CA ALA A 143 9.82 -6.15 -2.00
C ALA A 143 9.79 -4.71 -2.55
N GLN A 144 8.62 -4.22 -2.96
CA GLN A 144 8.44 -2.83 -3.41
C GLN A 144 8.71 -1.83 -2.29
N LEU A 145 8.29 -2.14 -1.06
CA LEU A 145 8.54 -1.29 0.11
C LEU A 145 10.04 -1.19 0.41
N GLU A 146 10.76 -2.30 0.32
CA GLU A 146 12.21 -2.32 0.56
C GLU A 146 12.99 -1.60 -0.55
N GLU A 147 12.57 -1.76 -1.82
CA GLU A 147 13.13 -1.01 -2.94
C GLU A 147 12.88 0.50 -2.77
N ALA A 148 11.67 0.89 -2.39
CA ALA A 148 11.31 2.29 -2.15
C ALA A 148 12.11 2.89 -0.99
N ARG A 149 12.30 2.14 0.10
CA ARG A 149 13.15 2.55 1.24
C ARG A 149 14.59 2.75 0.82
N SER A 150 15.14 1.81 0.05
CA SER A 150 16.52 1.89 -0.46
C SER A 150 16.70 3.11 -1.37
N LYS A 151 15.75 3.39 -2.27
CA LYS A 151 15.77 4.59 -3.11
C LYS A 151 15.67 5.87 -2.29
N ASN A 152 14.80 5.91 -1.28
CA ASN A 152 14.69 7.08 -0.40
C ASN A 152 15.99 7.35 0.36
N ALA A 153 16.62 6.32 0.94
CA ALA A 153 17.89 6.47 1.63
C ALA A 153 19.00 7.01 0.71
N MET A 154 19.06 6.53 -0.54
CA MET A 154 20.02 7.03 -1.54
C MET A 154 19.74 8.49 -1.92
N LEU A 155 18.48 8.87 -2.09
CA LEU A 155 18.08 10.25 -2.40
C LEU A 155 18.34 11.19 -1.23
N GLU A 156 18.11 10.76 0.01
CA GLU A 156 18.45 11.51 1.21
C GLU A 156 19.95 11.77 1.31
N TYR A 157 20.77 10.75 1.01
CA TYR A 157 22.23 10.91 0.95
C TYR A 157 22.66 11.93 -0.12
N GLN A 158 22.13 11.80 -1.34
CA GLN A 158 22.44 12.74 -2.44
C GLN A 158 22.00 14.16 -2.11
N LEU A 159 20.84 14.33 -1.46
CA LEU A 159 20.34 15.63 -1.04
C LEU A 159 21.28 16.29 -0.02
N GLU A 160 21.78 15.52 0.93
CA GLU A 160 22.72 16.01 1.94
C GLU A 160 24.06 16.40 1.32
N GLU A 161 24.59 15.60 0.38
CA GLU A 161 25.81 15.93 -0.35
C GLU A 161 25.65 17.21 -1.19
N ALA A 162 24.53 17.34 -1.90
CA ALA A 162 24.21 18.54 -2.67
C ALA A 162 24.12 19.79 -1.78
N ARG A 163 23.50 19.67 -0.59
CA ARG A 163 23.43 20.77 0.39
C ARG A 163 24.80 21.20 0.88
N LYS A 164 25.68 20.26 1.21
CA LYS A 164 27.08 20.56 1.58
C LYS A 164 27.79 21.29 0.47
N ARG A 165 27.62 20.84 -0.78
CA ARG A 165 28.26 21.48 -1.92
C ARG A 165 27.75 22.90 -2.17
N ILE A 166 26.46 23.14 -1.98
CA ILE A 166 25.88 24.49 -2.04
C ILE A 166 26.50 25.39 -0.98
N ALA A 167 26.59 24.93 0.28
CA ALA A 167 27.18 25.72 1.36
C ALA A 167 28.66 26.07 1.11
N GLU A 168 29.44 25.13 0.57
CA GLU A 168 30.83 25.39 0.15
C GLU A 168 30.92 26.46 -0.95
N LEU A 169 30.05 26.37 -1.96
CA LEU A 169 30.02 27.33 -3.06
C LEU A 169 29.58 28.71 -2.59
N GLU A 170 28.59 28.80 -1.70
CA GLU A 170 28.16 30.06 -1.08
C GLU A 170 29.31 30.73 -0.31
N SER A 171 30.07 29.95 0.47
CA SER A 171 31.24 30.49 1.19
C SER A 171 32.30 31.01 0.23
N LEU A 172 32.57 30.31 -0.87
CA LEU A 172 33.51 30.75 -1.89
C LEU A 172 33.04 32.02 -2.60
N ILE A 173 31.74 32.12 -2.92
CA ILE A 173 31.15 33.32 -3.53
C ILE A 173 31.38 34.52 -2.62
N ASN A 174 31.06 34.41 -1.33
CA ASN A 174 31.25 35.51 -0.37
C ASN A 174 32.72 35.94 -0.25
N GLU A 175 33.66 34.98 -0.28
CA GLU A 175 35.10 35.30 -0.29
C GLU A 175 35.50 36.06 -1.56
N LYS A 176 35.01 35.65 -2.73
CA LYS A 176 35.27 36.33 -4.00
C LYS A 176 34.65 37.72 -4.05
N GLU A 177 33.43 37.90 -3.53
CA GLU A 177 32.78 39.21 -3.44
C GLU A 177 33.58 40.18 -2.57
N LYS A 178 34.10 39.71 -1.42
CA LYS A 178 34.98 40.51 -0.57
C LYS A 178 36.25 40.93 -1.32
N LEU A 179 36.90 39.99 -2.01
CA LEU A 179 38.10 40.29 -2.80
C LEU A 179 37.82 41.29 -3.94
N ILE A 180 36.68 41.17 -4.62
CA ILE A 180 36.25 42.12 -5.66
C ILE A 180 36.08 43.52 -5.05
N SER A 181 35.48 43.63 -3.86
CA SER A 181 35.32 44.90 -3.15
C SER A 181 36.67 45.55 -2.81
N GLU A 182 37.61 44.77 -2.27
CA GLU A 182 38.96 45.22 -1.94
C GLU A 182 39.72 45.70 -3.18
N LEU A 183 39.70 44.93 -4.27
CA LEU A 183 40.33 45.30 -5.54
C LEU A 183 39.70 46.54 -6.18
N SER A 184 38.37 46.68 -6.06
CA SER A 184 37.65 47.85 -6.56
C SER A 184 38.10 49.12 -5.84
N GLU A 185 38.27 49.05 -4.51
CA GLU A 185 38.73 50.19 -3.72
C GLU A 185 40.19 50.56 -4.03
N GLN A 186 41.07 49.57 -4.13
CA GLN A 186 42.46 49.77 -4.57
C GLN A 186 42.53 50.45 -5.94
N ASN A 187 41.70 50.02 -6.90
CA ASN A 187 41.66 50.62 -8.23
C ASN A 187 41.23 52.10 -8.18
N LYS A 188 40.29 52.48 -7.31
CA LYS A 188 39.92 53.90 -7.13
C LYS A 188 41.08 54.72 -6.60
N THR A 189 41.80 54.21 -5.59
CA THR A 189 42.98 54.89 -5.03
C THR A 189 44.05 55.08 -6.10
N LEU A 190 44.40 54.03 -6.84
CA LEU A 190 45.38 54.09 -7.92
C LEU A 190 44.95 55.06 -9.04
N LEU A 191 43.65 55.15 -9.34
CA LEU A 191 43.13 56.12 -10.30
C LEU A 191 43.35 57.56 -9.82
N SER A 192 43.07 57.86 -8.54
CA SER A 192 43.33 59.20 -7.98
C SER A 192 44.83 59.54 -7.97
N GLU A 193 45.69 58.60 -7.58
CA GLU A 193 47.14 58.80 -7.59
C GLU A 193 47.67 59.06 -9.01
N ASN A 194 47.19 58.31 -10.01
CA ASN A 194 47.55 58.55 -11.40
C ASN A 194 47.09 59.93 -11.90
N GLN A 195 45.92 60.41 -11.48
CA GLN A 195 45.46 61.76 -11.80
C GLN A 195 46.37 62.82 -11.18
N ASP A 196 46.73 62.68 -9.90
CA ASP A 196 47.63 63.59 -9.20
C ASP A 196 49.02 63.63 -9.83
N LEU A 197 49.58 62.46 -10.17
CA LEU A 197 50.85 62.36 -10.88
C LEU A 197 50.79 63.02 -12.26
N LYS A 198 49.68 62.87 -12.98
CA LYS A 198 49.46 63.55 -14.27
C LYS A 198 49.47 65.07 -14.10
N TYR A 199 48.78 65.62 -13.11
CA TYR A 199 48.79 67.06 -12.83
C TYR A 199 50.20 67.56 -12.48
N LYS A 200 50.95 66.81 -11.67
CA LYS A 200 52.35 67.15 -11.34
C LYS A 200 53.27 67.10 -12.56
N LEU A 201 53.08 66.12 -13.44
CA LEU A 201 53.86 66.00 -14.68
C LEU A 201 53.57 67.16 -15.63
N GLU A 202 52.31 67.56 -15.77
CA GLU A 202 51.91 68.71 -16.57
C GLU A 202 52.52 70.01 -16.03
N SER A 203 52.56 70.21 -14.71
CA SER A 203 53.16 71.42 -14.11
C SER A 203 54.69 71.46 -14.29
N LEU A 204 55.38 70.34 -14.09
CA LEU A 204 56.82 70.23 -14.37
C LEU A 204 57.15 70.47 -15.84
N THR A 205 56.33 69.94 -16.75
CA THR A 205 56.50 70.16 -18.20
C THR A 205 56.41 71.65 -18.54
N ARG A 206 55.47 72.38 -17.93
CA ARG A 206 55.38 73.85 -18.08
C ARG A 206 56.62 74.56 -17.56
N LEU A 207 57.06 74.23 -16.33
CA LEU A 207 58.26 74.83 -15.73
C LEU A 207 59.51 74.60 -16.57
N ILE A 208 59.72 73.38 -17.10
CA ILE A 208 60.83 73.09 -18.00
C ILE A 208 60.74 73.93 -19.28
N GLY A 209 59.54 74.11 -19.83
CA GLY A 209 59.31 74.97 -20.98
C GLY A 209 59.66 76.44 -20.71
N ASP A 210 59.28 76.96 -19.55
CA ASP A 210 59.60 78.33 -19.14
C ASP A 210 61.10 78.51 -18.88
N LEU A 211 61.76 77.54 -18.24
CA LEU A 211 63.21 77.53 -18.05
C LEU A 211 63.97 77.50 -19.37
N LYS A 212 63.52 76.72 -20.36
CA LYS A 212 64.13 76.70 -21.70
C LYS A 212 64.08 78.06 -22.37
N LYS A 213 62.92 78.74 -22.32
CA LYS A 213 62.78 80.11 -22.87
C LYS A 213 63.70 81.10 -22.17
N LEU A 214 63.86 81.00 -20.85
CA LEU A 214 64.79 81.84 -20.10
C LEU A 214 66.24 81.61 -20.52
N LEU A 215 66.63 80.34 -20.69
CA LEU A 215 67.98 79.98 -21.14
C LEU A 215 68.28 80.56 -22.54
N GLU A 216 67.35 80.37 -23.49
CA GLU A 216 67.43 80.94 -24.84
C GLU A 216 67.56 82.47 -24.81
N SER A 217 66.84 83.15 -23.90
CA SER A 217 66.91 84.60 -23.74
C SER A 217 68.21 85.10 -23.10
N ALA A 218 68.90 84.26 -22.33
CA ALA A 218 70.15 84.58 -21.66
C ALA A 218 71.40 84.36 -22.55
N GLY A 219 71.23 83.91 -23.79
CA GLY A 219 72.32 83.70 -24.75
C GLY A 219 73.13 82.42 -24.56
N PHE A 220 72.56 81.43 -23.87
CA PHE A 220 73.09 80.07 -23.73
C PHE A 220 72.37 79.09 -24.65
#